data_AF-A0A7J0GZY1-F1
#
_entry.id   AF-A0A7J0GZY1-F1
#
_cell.length_a   1.000
_cell.length_b   1.000
_cell.length_c   1.000
_cell.angle_alpha   90.00
_cell.angle_beta   90.00
_cell.angle_gamma   90.00
#
_symmetry.space_group_name_H-M   'P 1'
#
loop_
_entity.id
_entity.type
_entity.pdbx_description
1 polymer ?
#
loop_
_entity_poly.entity_id
_entity_poly.type
_entity_poly.pdbx_seq_one_letter_code
_entity_poly.pdbx_strand_id
1 'polypeptide(L)'
;MGFDSYIHVSNALISMYCKCGDVKEALYMFKNMHIKDPVTWNSMIAGYAQHGLALEAIDLFEEMTKQKKPETETITYLGVLSSCRHACFVQQGLFYFNSMAEYGLEPELDHYSCIVDLLGRAGDLEKARDFIRKLPNSPNGVIWGSLLSSCRVHENVWIRIEASNV
;
A
#
# COMPACT_ATOMS: atom_id res chain seq x y z
N MET A 1 8.51 -10.86 -28.55
CA MET A 1 7.88 -9.73 -29.27
C MET A 1 6.36 -9.73 -29.17
N GLY A 2 5.63 -10.78 -29.59
CA GLY A 2 4.15 -10.77 -29.46
C GLY A 2 3.60 -10.89 -28.03
N PHE A 3 4.23 -11.72 -27.18
CA PHE A 3 3.79 -11.94 -25.79
C PHE A 3 4.00 -10.73 -24.88
N ASP A 4 5.12 -10.02 -25.01
CA ASP A 4 5.41 -8.81 -24.23
C ASP A 4 4.41 -7.68 -24.57
N SER A 5 4.07 -7.52 -25.86
CA SER A 5 3.04 -6.55 -26.24
C SER A 5 1.67 -6.91 -25.65
N TYR A 6 1.34 -8.20 -25.54
CA TYR A 6 0.07 -8.65 -24.97
C TYR A 6 -0.01 -8.40 -23.46
N ILE A 7 1.08 -8.66 -22.71
CA ILE A 7 1.09 -8.42 -21.26
C ILE A 7 0.96 -6.93 -20.94
N HIS A 8 1.64 -6.06 -21.68
CA HIS A 8 1.53 -4.62 -21.50
C HIS A 8 0.13 -4.08 -21.78
N VAL A 9 -0.52 -4.55 -22.86
CA VAL A 9 -1.91 -4.16 -23.17
C VAL A 9 -2.86 -4.65 -22.09
N SER A 10 -2.69 -5.87 -21.60
CA SER A 10 -3.52 -6.43 -20.53
C SER A 10 -3.38 -5.65 -19.23
N ASN A 11 -2.14 -5.30 -18.84
CA ASN A 11 -1.88 -4.48 -17.65
C ASN A 11 -2.49 -3.08 -17.78
N ALA A 12 -2.41 -2.47 -18.96
CA ALA A 12 -3.04 -1.17 -19.21
C ALA A 12 -4.57 -1.24 -19.10
N LEU A 13 -5.19 -2.29 -19.65
CA LEU A 13 -6.64 -2.50 -19.56
C LEU A 13 -7.09 -2.77 -18.12
N ILE A 14 -6.36 -3.61 -17.38
CA ILE A 14 -6.61 -3.83 -15.95
C ILE A 14 -6.56 -2.51 -15.18
N SER A 15 -5.51 -1.71 -15.37
CA SER A 15 -5.38 -0.40 -14.71
C SER A 15 -6.51 0.55 -15.09
N MET A 16 -6.92 0.56 -16.36
CA MET A 16 -8.02 1.39 -16.87
C MET A 16 -9.36 0.99 -16.21
N TYR A 17 -9.71 -0.30 -16.22
CA TYR A 17 -10.94 -0.78 -15.61
C TYR A 17 -11.00 -0.49 -14.10
N CYS A 18 -9.88 -0.70 -13.38
CA CYS A 18 -9.78 -0.31 -11.98
C CYS A 18 -10.04 1.19 -11.78
N LYS A 19 -9.43 2.07 -12.59
CA LYS A 19 -9.63 3.54 -12.50
C LYS A 19 -11.05 3.97 -12.87
N CYS A 20 -11.74 3.24 -13.73
CA CYS A 20 -13.13 3.47 -14.09
C CYS A 20 -14.14 2.93 -13.06
N GLY A 21 -13.67 2.22 -12.03
CA GLY A 21 -14.53 1.61 -11.01
C GLY A 21 -15.09 0.24 -11.38
N ASP A 22 -14.73 -0.30 -12.54
CA ASP A 22 -15.13 -1.65 -12.94
C ASP A 22 -14.07 -2.69 -12.53
N VAL A 23 -13.91 -2.88 -11.23
CA VAL A 23 -12.94 -3.83 -10.66
C VAL A 23 -13.26 -5.27 -11.05
N LYS A 24 -14.54 -5.57 -11.35
CA LYS A 24 -14.97 -6.92 -11.76
C LYS A 24 -14.42 -7.26 -13.14
N GLU A 25 -14.50 -6.34 -14.08
CA GLU A 25 -13.95 -6.55 -15.42
C GLU A 25 -12.42 -6.61 -15.39
N ALA A 26 -11.78 -5.77 -14.56
CA ALA A 26 -10.34 -5.85 -14.30
C ALA A 26 -9.93 -7.24 -13.77
N LEU A 27 -10.68 -7.79 -12.80
CA LEU A 27 -10.43 -9.11 -12.24
C LEU A 27 -10.67 -10.23 -13.27
N TYR A 28 -11.70 -10.11 -14.11
CA TYR A 28 -11.97 -11.07 -15.18
C TYR A 28 -10.78 -11.14 -16.14
N MET A 29 -10.27 -9.99 -16.60
CA MET A 29 -9.08 -9.91 -17.44
C MET A 29 -7.86 -10.51 -16.74
N PHE A 30 -7.61 -10.13 -15.49
CA PHE A 30 -6.52 -10.68 -14.68
C PHE A 30 -6.56 -12.21 -14.60
N LYS A 31 -7.72 -12.79 -14.29
CA LYS A 31 -7.87 -14.26 -14.16
C LYS A 31 -7.61 -14.98 -15.48
N ASN A 32 -8.00 -14.38 -16.61
CA ASN A 32 -7.82 -14.96 -17.94
C ASN A 32 -6.39 -14.85 -18.51
N MET A 33 -5.50 -14.08 -17.87
CA MET A 33 -4.09 -14.02 -18.29
C MET A 33 -3.34 -15.31 -17.93
N HIS A 34 -2.76 -15.96 -18.94
CA HIS A 34 -1.92 -17.16 -18.76
C HIS A 34 -0.59 -16.86 -18.05
N ILE A 35 -0.01 -15.70 -18.31
CA ILE A 35 1.25 -15.24 -17.71
C ILE A 35 0.97 -13.90 -17.03
N LYS A 36 1.40 -13.78 -15.78
CA LYS A 36 1.26 -12.57 -14.97
C LYS A 36 2.63 -12.14 -14.48
N ASP A 37 3.01 -10.91 -14.77
CA ASP A 37 4.24 -10.29 -14.29
C ASP A 37 3.97 -9.49 -12.99
N PRO A 38 4.99 -8.98 -12.28
CA PRO A 38 4.77 -8.19 -11.07
C PRO A 38 3.79 -7.03 -11.29
N VAL A 39 3.86 -6.36 -12.45
CA VAL A 39 2.98 -5.25 -12.83
C VAL A 39 1.51 -5.68 -12.89
N THR A 40 1.23 -6.89 -13.41
CA THR A 40 -0.11 -7.47 -13.48
C THR A 40 -0.73 -7.60 -12.08
N TRP A 41 0.03 -8.18 -11.15
CA TRP A 41 -0.39 -8.37 -9.75
C TRP A 41 -0.57 -7.04 -9.03
N ASN A 42 0.43 -6.16 -9.13
CA ASN A 42 0.41 -4.85 -8.49
C ASN A 42 -0.77 -4.00 -8.97
N SER A 43 -1.12 -4.08 -10.26
CA SER A 43 -2.26 -3.36 -10.82
C SER A 43 -3.59 -3.81 -10.21
N MET A 44 -3.79 -5.11 -9.98
CA MET A 44 -5.01 -5.59 -9.31
C MET A 44 -5.01 -5.33 -7.81
N ILE A 45 -3.89 -5.54 -7.11
CA ILE A 45 -3.79 -5.24 -5.66
C ILE A 45 -4.08 -3.75 -5.42
N ALA A 46 -3.48 -2.85 -6.21
CA ALA A 46 -3.76 -1.42 -6.13
C ALA A 46 -5.20 -1.08 -6.53
N GLY A 47 -5.78 -1.80 -7.49
CA GLY A 47 -7.19 -1.67 -7.86
C GLY A 47 -8.12 -1.98 -6.69
N TYR A 48 -7.92 -3.13 -6.03
CA TYR A 48 -8.67 -3.47 -4.83
C TYR A 48 -8.50 -2.44 -3.71
N ALA A 49 -7.27 -1.96 -3.48
CA ALA A 49 -6.98 -0.92 -2.51
C ALA A 49 -7.81 0.36 -2.75
N GLN A 50 -7.86 0.82 -4.00
CA GLN A 50 -8.57 2.05 -4.41
C GLN A 50 -10.09 1.96 -4.18
N HIS A 51 -10.64 0.76 -4.21
CA HIS A 51 -12.08 0.51 -4.07
C HIS A 51 -12.49 -0.01 -2.69
N GLY A 52 -11.59 0.06 -1.71
CA GLY A 52 -11.87 -0.35 -0.33
C GLY A 52 -12.02 -1.87 -0.14
N LEU A 53 -11.56 -2.66 -1.12
CA LEU A 53 -11.62 -4.12 -1.12
C LEU A 53 -10.35 -4.69 -0.48
N ALA A 54 -10.11 -4.31 0.79
CA ALA A 54 -8.83 -4.56 1.44
C ALA A 54 -8.56 -6.04 1.71
N LEU A 55 -9.58 -6.84 1.99
CA LEU A 55 -9.44 -8.28 2.20
C LEU A 55 -9.04 -8.97 0.89
N GLU A 56 -9.68 -8.60 -0.21
CA GLU A 56 -9.37 -9.13 -1.54
C GLU A 56 -7.96 -8.75 -1.99
N ALA A 57 -7.49 -7.54 -1.65
CA ALA A 57 -6.11 -7.12 -1.89
C ALA A 57 -5.10 -7.97 -1.11
N ILE A 58 -5.40 -8.27 0.15
CA ILE A 58 -4.59 -9.12 1.02
C ILE A 58 -4.55 -10.55 0.49
N ASP A 59 -5.71 -11.14 0.20
CA ASP A 59 -5.81 -12.51 -0.32
C ASP A 59 -5.02 -12.66 -1.63
N LEU A 60 -5.10 -11.65 -2.52
CA LEU A 60 -4.37 -11.66 -3.79
C LEU A 60 -2.85 -11.50 -3.59
N PHE A 61 -2.42 -10.69 -2.62
CA PHE A 61 -1.01 -10.57 -2.25
C PHE A 61 -0.46 -11.89 -1.70
N GLU A 62 -1.23 -12.56 -0.84
CA GLU A 62 -0.85 -13.87 -0.32
C GLU A 62 -0.83 -14.95 -1.40
N GLU A 63 -1.73 -14.87 -2.39
CA GLU A 63 -1.70 -15.75 -3.55
C GLU A 63 -0.40 -15.53 -4.36
N MET A 64 -0.03 -14.27 -4.63
CA MET A 64 1.19 -13.92 -5.35
C MET A 64 2.44 -14.47 -4.65
N THR A 65 2.56 -14.24 -3.33
CA THR A 65 3.71 -14.69 -2.53
C THR A 65 3.86 -16.22 -2.52
N LYS A 66 2.74 -16.96 -2.53
CA LYS A 66 2.73 -18.44 -2.58
C LYS A 66 3.23 -18.99 -3.92
N GLN A 67 3.12 -18.24 -5.03
CA GLN A 67 3.51 -18.72 -6.36
C GLN A 67 5.04 -18.78 -6.57
N LYS A 68 5.86 -18.26 -5.64
CA LYS A 68 7.33 -18.11 -5.72
C LYS A 68 7.85 -17.25 -6.87
N LYS A 69 7.09 -17.12 -7.96
CA LYS A 69 7.29 -16.19 -9.08
C LYS A 69 5.93 -15.62 -9.49
N PRO A 70 5.85 -14.32 -9.83
CA PRO A 70 6.93 -13.33 -9.79
C PRO A 70 7.46 -13.05 -8.38
N GLU A 71 8.72 -12.60 -8.29
CA GLU A 71 9.30 -12.14 -7.01
C GLU A 71 8.55 -10.90 -6.53
N THR A 72 8.36 -10.82 -5.22
CA THR A 72 7.72 -9.66 -4.60
C THR A 72 8.67 -8.49 -4.53
N GLU A 73 8.24 -7.35 -5.06
CA GLU A 73 8.99 -6.09 -5.03
C GLU A 73 8.41 -5.12 -3.98
N THR A 74 9.15 -4.07 -3.63
CA THR A 74 8.70 -3.03 -2.68
C THR A 74 7.33 -2.47 -3.06
N ILE A 75 7.11 -2.16 -4.34
CA ILE A 75 5.83 -1.67 -4.87
C ILE A 75 4.63 -2.59 -4.58
N THR A 76 4.85 -3.91 -4.48
CA THR A 76 3.83 -4.90 -4.13
C THR A 76 3.35 -4.67 -2.69
N TYR A 77 4.30 -4.44 -1.78
CA TYR A 77 4.03 -4.13 -0.38
C TYR A 77 3.31 -2.80 -0.23
N LEU A 78 3.68 -1.78 -1.02
CA LEU A 78 2.96 -0.51 -1.01
C LEU A 78 1.46 -0.67 -1.33
N GLY A 79 1.11 -1.57 -2.26
CA GLY A 79 -0.28 -1.88 -2.60
C GLY A 79 -1.08 -2.48 -1.43
N VAL A 80 -0.54 -3.50 -0.76
CA VAL A 80 -1.21 -4.12 0.40
C VAL A 80 -1.25 -3.19 1.62
N LEU A 81 -0.19 -2.41 1.85
CA LEU A 81 -0.16 -1.40 2.91
C LEU A 81 -1.19 -0.29 2.67
N SER A 82 -1.36 0.15 1.42
CA SER A 82 -2.38 1.12 1.04
C SER A 82 -3.80 0.59 1.31
N SER A 83 -4.02 -0.70 1.05
CA SER A 83 -5.29 -1.38 1.38
C SER A 83 -5.54 -1.40 2.88
N CYS A 84 -4.54 -1.81 3.66
CA CYS A 84 -4.63 -1.83 5.13
C CYS A 84 -4.91 -0.43 5.70
N ARG A 85 -4.23 0.59 5.17
CA ARG A 85 -4.41 2.00 5.54
C ARG A 85 -5.84 2.48 5.31
N HIS A 86 -6.43 2.16 4.16
CA HIS A 86 -7.81 2.56 3.85
C HIS A 86 -8.85 1.85 4.72
N ALA A 87 -8.60 0.59 5.11
CA ALA A 87 -9.48 -0.20 5.96
C ALA A 87 -9.20 -0.06 7.48
N CYS A 88 -8.22 0.76 7.87
CA CYS A 88 -7.74 0.87 9.26
C CYS A 88 -7.28 -0.48 9.87
N PHE A 89 -6.76 -1.40 9.05
CA PHE A 89 -6.26 -2.71 9.49
C PHE A 89 -4.84 -2.58 10.07
N VAL A 90 -4.75 -2.02 11.28
CA VAL A 90 -3.47 -1.69 11.94
C VAL A 90 -2.57 -2.91 12.11
N GLN A 91 -3.14 -4.04 12.54
CA GLN A 91 -2.35 -5.25 12.81
C GLN A 91 -1.74 -5.82 11.52
N GLN A 92 -2.54 -5.94 10.46
CA GLN A 92 -2.12 -6.44 9.16
C GLN A 92 -1.12 -5.50 8.49
N GLY A 93 -1.37 -4.18 8.53
CA GLY A 93 -0.45 -3.19 7.96
C GLY A 93 0.94 -3.26 8.61
N LEU A 94 1.01 -3.33 9.94
CA LEU A 94 2.28 -3.49 10.64
C LEU A 94 2.94 -4.85 10.38
N PHE A 95 2.14 -5.92 10.28
CA PHE A 95 2.65 -7.25 9.92
C PHE A 95 3.35 -7.23 8.56
N TYR A 96 2.68 -6.76 7.51
CA TYR A 96 3.26 -6.71 6.16
C TYR A 96 4.43 -5.75 6.05
N PHE A 97 4.40 -4.62 6.76
CA PHE A 97 5.55 -3.70 6.79
C PHE A 97 6.79 -4.37 7.38
N ASN A 98 6.64 -5.09 8.50
CA ASN A 98 7.76 -5.77 9.13
C ASN A 98 8.24 -6.98 8.32
N SER A 99 7.34 -7.69 7.63
CA SER A 99 7.73 -8.86 6.83
C SER A 99 8.60 -8.50 5.62
N MET A 100 8.63 -7.23 5.17
CA MET A 100 9.52 -6.79 4.09
C MET A 100 10.99 -7.19 4.32
N ALA A 101 11.45 -7.10 5.56
CA ALA A 101 12.82 -7.46 5.93
C ALA A 101 13.13 -8.95 5.74
N GLU A 102 12.14 -9.83 5.90
CA GLU A 102 12.28 -11.28 5.68
C GLU A 102 12.55 -11.61 4.21
N TYR A 103 12.12 -10.72 3.30
CA TYR A 103 12.35 -10.81 1.86
C TYR A 103 13.53 -9.96 1.40
N GLY A 104 14.30 -9.35 2.32
CA GLY A 104 15.42 -8.46 1.99
C GLY A 104 14.99 -7.17 1.32
N LEU A 105 13.73 -6.75 1.49
CA LEU A 105 13.18 -5.52 0.94
C LEU A 105 13.29 -4.40 1.97
N GLU A 106 13.98 -3.32 1.61
CA GLU A 106 14.08 -2.13 2.43
C GLU A 106 12.86 -1.23 2.21
N PRO A 107 12.13 -0.83 3.27
CA PRO A 107 10.99 0.07 3.12
C PRO A 107 11.43 1.46 2.61
N GLU A 108 10.75 1.92 1.56
CA GLU A 108 10.86 3.29 1.04
C GLU A 108 9.91 4.26 1.75
N LEU A 109 10.07 5.57 1.50
CA LEU A 109 9.32 6.65 2.14
C LEU A 109 7.79 6.46 2.11
N ASP A 110 7.25 5.94 1.01
CA ASP A 110 5.82 5.72 0.83
C ASP A 110 5.27 4.62 1.75
N HIS A 111 6.08 3.61 2.08
CA HIS A 111 5.71 2.55 3.03
C HIS A 111 5.57 3.14 4.44
N TYR A 112 6.54 3.96 4.86
CA TYR A 112 6.47 4.65 6.15
C TYR A 112 5.27 5.59 6.22
N SER A 113 5.03 6.35 5.16
CA SER A 113 3.87 7.26 5.06
C SER A 113 2.55 6.49 5.19
N CYS A 114 2.46 5.30 4.58
CA CYS A 114 1.28 4.45 4.72
C CYS A 114 1.05 4.00 6.16
N ILE A 115 2.10 3.59 6.88
CA ILE A 115 1.98 3.18 8.28
C ILE A 115 1.61 4.34 9.20
N VAL A 116 2.22 5.51 8.99
CA VAL A 116 1.91 6.72 9.78
C VAL A 116 0.46 7.15 9.57
N ASP A 117 -0.02 7.19 8.33
CA ASP A 117 -1.43 7.52 8.06
C ASP A 117 -2.38 6.43 8.57
N LEU A 118 -2.01 5.14 8.48
CA LEU A 118 -2.79 4.04 9.05
C LEU A 118 -2.97 4.19 10.57
N LEU A 119 -1.87 4.42 11.29
CA LEU A 119 -1.89 4.61 12.75
C LEU A 119 -2.65 5.90 13.12
N GLY A 120 -2.44 6.98 12.35
CA GLY A 120 -3.15 8.24 12.51
C GLY A 120 -4.67 8.09 12.35
N ARG A 121 -5.12 7.39 11.30
CA ARG A 121 -6.55 7.10 11.06
C ARG A 121 -7.16 6.24 12.15
N ALA A 122 -6.40 5.29 12.69
CA ALA A 122 -6.83 4.45 13.81
C ALA A 122 -6.83 5.18 15.17
N GLY A 123 -6.31 6.41 15.24
CA GLY A 123 -6.23 7.20 16.47
C GLY A 123 -5.02 6.86 17.36
N ASP A 124 -4.13 5.96 16.93
CA ASP A 124 -2.93 5.56 17.68
C ASP A 124 -1.76 6.53 17.40
N LEU A 125 -1.98 7.80 17.78
CA LEU A 125 -1.07 8.92 17.46
C LEU A 125 0.30 8.78 18.15
N GLU A 126 0.33 8.22 19.36
CA GLU A 126 1.56 7.97 20.10
C GLU A 126 2.44 6.97 19.35
N LYS A 127 1.86 5.86 18.88
CA LYS A 127 2.58 4.87 18.07
C LYS A 127 3.00 5.45 16.73
N ALA A 128 2.17 6.27 16.09
CA ALA A 128 2.53 6.96 14.85
C ALA A 128 3.75 7.87 15.05
N ARG A 129 3.79 8.64 16.13
CA ARG A 129 4.92 9.50 16.49
C ARG A 129 6.19 8.70 16.78
N ASP A 130 6.08 7.63 17.57
CA ASP A 130 7.22 6.79 17.91
C ASP A 130 7.79 6.07 16.67
N PHE A 131 6.93 5.77 15.69
CA PHE A 131 7.34 5.23 14.40
C PHE A 131 8.14 6.24 13.57
N ILE A 132 7.72 7.51 13.51
CA ILE A 132 8.46 8.59 12.83
C ILE A 132 9.86 8.77 13.43
N ARG A 133 9.99 8.69 14.77
CA ARG A 133 11.27 8.84 15.46
C ARG A 133 12.28 7.73 15.14
N LYS A 134 11.82 6.58 14.65
CA LYS A 134 12.66 5.42 14.31
C LYS A 134 13.16 5.44 12.87
N LEU A 135 12.83 6.47 12.09
CA LEU A 135 13.26 6.57 10.70
C LEU A 135 14.78 6.72 10.59
N PRO A 136 15.45 5.95 9.70
CA PRO A 136 16.91 5.92 9.60
C PRO A 136 17.55 7.21 9.09
N ASN A 137 16.77 8.20 8.63
CA ASN A 137 17.19 9.54 8.22
C ASN A 137 16.11 10.55 8.66
N SER A 138 16.49 11.81 8.94
CA SER A 138 15.58 12.80 9.57
C SER A 138 14.21 12.85 8.87
N PRO A 139 13.08 12.91 9.61
CA PRO A 139 11.77 12.84 8.98
C PRO A 139 11.56 14.00 8.01
N ASN A 140 11.47 13.71 6.71
CA ASN A 140 11.11 14.72 5.72
C ASN A 140 9.70 15.25 6.02
N GLY A 141 9.47 16.55 5.82
CA GLY A 141 8.20 17.23 6.14
C GLY A 141 6.93 16.57 5.56
N VAL A 142 7.06 15.73 4.54
CA VAL A 142 5.99 14.90 3.96
C VAL A 142 5.39 13.89 4.97
N ILE A 143 6.22 13.24 5.79
CA ILE A 143 5.76 12.24 6.77
C ILE A 143 5.02 12.93 7.92
N TRP A 144 5.58 14.04 8.42
CA TRP A 144 4.92 14.89 9.41
C TRP A 144 3.61 15.48 8.86
N GLY A 145 3.60 15.90 7.59
CA GLY A 145 2.39 16.35 6.90
C GLY A 145 1.29 15.27 6.83
N SER A 146 1.69 14.01 6.62
CA SER A 146 0.77 12.87 6.64
C SER A 146 0.15 12.67 8.03
N LEU A 147 0.97 12.69 9.10
CA LEU A 147 0.49 12.61 10.49
C LEU A 147 -0.41 13.80 10.86
N LEU A 148 -0.04 15.03 10.46
CA LEU A 148 -0.80 16.25 10.69
C LEU A 148 -2.19 16.20 10.04
N SER A 149 -2.29 15.66 8.83
CA SER A 149 -3.56 15.45 8.14
C SER A 149 -4.48 14.52 8.95
N SER A 150 -3.94 13.42 9.48
CA SER A 150 -4.68 12.47 10.32
C SER A 150 -5.10 13.09 11.67
N CYS A 151 -4.24 13.92 12.28
CA CYS A 151 -4.54 14.62 13.55
C CYS A 151 -5.71 15.61 13.42
N ARG A 152 -5.88 16.20 12.23
CA ARG A 152 -6.96 17.17 11.94
C ARG A 152 -8.36 16.53 11.97
N VAL A 153 -8.43 15.21 11.80
CA VAL A 153 -9.69 14.42 11.81
C VAL A 153 -10.08 14.01 13.25
N HIS A 154 -9.13 13.91 14.17
CA HIS A 154 -9.34 13.40 15.54
C HIS A 154 -9.25 14.46 16.64
N GLU A 155 -9.33 15.75 16.29
CA GLU A 155 -9.38 16.92 17.20
C GLU A 155 -8.33 16.96 18.33
N ASN A 156 -7.13 16.41 18.11
CA ASN A 156 -6.08 16.40 19.14
C ASN A 156 -5.18 17.65 19.04
N VAL A 157 -5.42 18.63 19.92
CA VAL A 157 -4.85 19.99 19.88
C VAL A 157 -3.34 20.04 20.15
N TRP A 158 -2.77 19.06 20.87
CA TRP A 158 -1.38 19.13 21.35
C TRP A 158 -0.32 18.75 20.29
N ILE A 159 -0.58 17.76 19.43
CA ILE A 159 0.36 17.34 18.37
C ILE A 159 0.44 18.39 17.23
N ARG A 160 -0.58 19.23 17.12
CA ARG A 160 -0.67 20.32 16.14
C ARG A 160 0.40 21.41 16.35
N ILE A 161 0.90 21.60 17.57
CA ILE A 161 1.85 22.67 17.92
C ILE A 161 3.30 22.28 17.59
N GLU A 162 3.64 21.00 17.69
CA GLU A 162 5.02 20.53 17.50
C GLU A 162 5.36 20.33 16.02
N ALA A 163 4.41 19.83 15.22
CA ALA A 163 4.60 19.65 13.78
C ALA A 163 4.48 20.95 12.95
N SER A 164 4.09 22.07 13.57
CA SER A 164 4.21 23.42 12.97
C SER A 164 5.61 24.03 13.13
N ASN A 165 6.52 23.39 13.87
CA ASN A 165 7.88 23.85 14.11
C ASN A 165 8.96 23.02 13.37
N VAL A 166 8.56 22.16 12.43
CA VAL A 166 9.44 21.36 11.55
C VAL A 166 9.39 21.88 10.13
#